data_AF-A0A1Z4RKR7-F1
#
_entry.id   AF-A0A1Z4RKR7-F1
#
_cell.length_a   1.000
_cell.length_b   1.000
_cell.length_c   1.000
_cell.angle_alpha   90.00
_cell.angle_beta   90.00
_cell.angle_gamma   90.00
#
_symmetry.space_group_name_H-M   'P 1'
#
loop_
_entity.id
_entity.type
_entity.pdbx_description
1 polymer ?
#
loop_
_entity_poly.entity_id
_entity_poly.type
_entity_poly.pdbx_seq_one_letter_code
_entity_poly.pdbx_strand_id
1 'polypeptide(L)'
;MEQYERLISMAEDELTQYNTEARKIEKLRRKIGLSVSATEQRQVKEMLLKEMPQDPIRKLIATQRQTVALPFWGIAGLGLLLSISFMQPLDSIATIIGGAIAIYVQKLGWKLEAKRLVLQTLEDIEQKTTNPSKN
;
A
#
# COMPACT_ATOMS: atom_id res chain seq x y z
N MET A 1 -3.68 -17.01 -7.36
CA MET A 1 -4.29 -16.22 -6.28
C MET A 1 -3.48 -16.30 -5.00
N GLU A 2 -3.19 -17.51 -4.48
CA GLU A 2 -2.42 -17.68 -3.24
C GLU A 2 -1.05 -16.98 -3.27
N GLN A 3 -0.27 -17.20 -4.34
CA GLN A 3 1.06 -16.59 -4.47
C GLN A 3 1.00 -15.06 -4.64
N TYR A 4 -0.06 -14.54 -5.25
CA TYR A 4 -0.28 -13.10 -5.41
C TYR A 4 -0.50 -12.42 -4.06
N GLU A 5 -1.44 -12.93 -3.26
CA GLU A 5 -1.71 -12.39 -1.92
C GLU A 5 -0.51 -12.58 -0.99
N ARG A 6 0.20 -13.71 -1.10
CA ARG A 6 1.43 -13.95 -0.33
C ARG A 6 2.52 -12.92 -0.62
N LEU A 7 2.70 -12.54 -1.89
CA LEU A 7 3.67 -11.53 -2.28
C LEU A 7 3.29 -10.13 -1.79
N ILE A 8 1.99 -9.79 -1.83
CA ILE A 8 1.49 -8.53 -1.28
C ILE A 8 1.71 -8.50 0.23
N SER A 9 1.34 -9.56 0.96
CA SER A 9 1.56 -9.64 2.42
C SER A 9 3.04 -9.53 2.78
N MET A 10 3.93 -10.20 2.03
CA MET A 10 5.39 -10.03 2.21
C MET A 10 5.82 -8.58 2.00
N ALA A 11 5.30 -7.90 0.97
CA ALA A 11 5.62 -6.50 0.73
C ALA A 11 5.06 -5.58 1.83
N GLU A 12 3.88 -5.87 2.38
CA GLU A 12 3.32 -5.15 3.52
C GLU A 12 4.23 -5.25 4.75
N ASP A 13 4.80 -6.42 5.03
CA ASP A 13 5.78 -6.60 6.09
C ASP A 13 7.02 -5.72 5.85
N GLU A 14 7.56 -5.73 4.63
CA GLU A 14 8.72 -4.91 4.26
C GLU A 14 8.46 -3.41 4.39
N LEU A 15 7.23 -2.96 4.10
CA LEU A 15 6.82 -1.57 4.29
C LEU A 15 6.86 -1.13 5.75
N THR A 16 6.58 -2.03 6.70
CA THR A 16 6.71 -1.75 8.14
C THR A 16 8.14 -1.88 8.65
N GLN A 17 8.93 -2.80 8.08
CA GLN A 17 10.21 -3.21 8.64
C GLN A 17 11.37 -2.28 8.22
N TYR A 18 11.31 -1.72 7.01
CA TYR A 18 12.39 -0.91 6.46
C TYR A 18 11.91 0.49 6.09
N ASN A 19 12.78 1.49 6.27
CA ASN A 19 12.44 2.88 5.95
C ASN A 19 12.79 3.27 4.51
N THR A 20 13.84 2.68 3.93
CA THR A 20 14.32 3.05 2.59
C THR A 20 13.80 2.11 1.52
N GLU A 21 13.37 2.67 0.39
CA GLU A 21 12.84 1.91 -0.76
C GLU A 21 13.86 0.91 -1.29
N ALA A 22 15.14 1.29 -1.38
CA ALA A 22 16.21 0.40 -1.80
C ALA A 22 16.35 -0.85 -0.91
N ARG A 23 16.22 -0.70 0.42
CA ARG A 23 16.30 -1.84 1.36
C ARG A 23 15.08 -2.74 1.26
N LYS A 24 13.89 -2.14 1.13
CA LYS A 24 12.63 -2.87 0.91
C LYS A 24 12.73 -3.74 -0.35
N ILE A 25 13.13 -3.15 -1.47
CA ILE A 25 13.31 -3.87 -2.76
C ILE A 25 14.37 -4.96 -2.62
N GLU A 26 15.53 -4.66 -2.02
CA GLU A 26 16.61 -5.63 -1.86
C GLU A 26 16.16 -6.86 -1.07
N LYS A 27 15.46 -6.65 0.05
CA LYS A 27 15.00 -7.71 0.94
C LYS A 27 13.85 -8.51 0.34
N LEU A 28 12.87 -7.82 -0.22
CA LEU A 28 11.76 -8.45 -0.92
C LEU A 28 12.28 -9.29 -2.10
N ARG A 29 13.24 -8.77 -2.88
CA ARG A 29 13.87 -9.51 -3.98
C ARG A 29 14.48 -10.82 -3.51
N ARG A 30 15.25 -10.81 -2.42
CA ARG A 30 15.86 -12.03 -1.86
C ARG A 30 14.77 -13.04 -1.47
N LYS A 31 13.69 -12.59 -0.83
CA LYS A 31 12.56 -13.46 -0.46
C LYS A 31 11.87 -14.04 -1.70
N ILE A 32 11.59 -13.21 -2.71
CA ILE A 32 10.94 -13.63 -3.96
C ILE A 32 11.80 -14.62 -4.73
N GLY A 33 13.10 -14.32 -4.91
CA GLY A 33 14.02 -15.17 -5.65
C GLY A 33 14.23 -16.56 -5.03
N LEU A 34 14.01 -16.70 -3.72
CA LEU A 34 14.09 -17.99 -3.01
C LEU A 34 12.77 -18.77 -3.00
N SER A 35 11.63 -18.08 -3.13
CA SER A 35 10.30 -18.68 -2.89
C SER A 35 9.37 -18.72 -4.09
N VAL A 36 9.72 -18.06 -5.20
CA VAL A 36 8.85 -17.90 -6.37
C VAL A 36 9.62 -18.16 -7.66
N SER A 37 9.07 -19.04 -8.51
CA SER A 37 9.64 -19.34 -9.83
C SER A 37 9.51 -18.15 -10.80
N ALA A 38 10.36 -18.09 -11.83
CA ALA A 38 10.31 -17.04 -12.84
C ALA A 38 8.95 -16.97 -13.58
N THR A 39 8.28 -18.11 -13.75
CA THR A 39 6.97 -18.20 -14.39
C THR A 39 5.89 -17.53 -13.53
N GLU A 40 5.89 -17.81 -12.23
CA GLU A 40 4.95 -17.20 -11.27
C GLU A 40 5.20 -15.71 -11.09
N GLN A 41 6.47 -15.27 -11.11
CA GLN A 41 6.84 -13.86 -11.07
C GLN A 41 6.20 -13.09 -12.24
N ARG A 42 6.28 -13.63 -13.47
CA ARG A 42 5.65 -13.03 -14.66
C ARG A 42 4.13 -12.98 -14.54
N GLN A 43 3.51 -14.08 -14.10
CA GLN A 43 2.05 -14.14 -13.91
C GLN A 43 1.57 -13.09 -12.89
N VAL A 44 2.26 -12.98 -11.75
CA VAL A 44 1.93 -11.99 -10.72
C VAL A 44 2.15 -10.57 -11.24
N LYS A 45 3.22 -10.31 -12.00
CA LYS A 45 3.47 -9.01 -12.62
C LYS A 45 2.34 -8.61 -13.56
N GLU A 46 1.90 -9.50 -14.45
CA GLU A 46 0.79 -9.24 -15.37
C GLU A 46 -0.51 -8.97 -14.62
N MET A 47 -0.79 -9.71 -13.55
CA MET A 47 -1.95 -9.46 -12.70
C MET A 47 -1.87 -8.11 -12.00
N LEU A 48 -0.72 -7.78 -11.41
CA LEU A 48 -0.49 -6.48 -10.77
C LEU A 48 -0.66 -5.34 -11.77
N LEU A 49 -0.13 -5.45 -12.98
CA LEU A 49 -0.31 -4.44 -14.02
C LEU A 49 -1.77 -4.22 -14.42
N LYS A 50 -2.59 -5.28 -14.42
CA LYS A 50 -4.03 -5.18 -14.70
C LYS A 50 -4.82 -4.58 -13.53
N GLU A 51 -4.44 -4.88 -12.30
CA GLU A 51 -5.12 -4.35 -11.10
C GLU A 51 -4.62 -2.99 -10.64
N MET A 52 -3.41 -2.60 -11.07
CA MET A 52 -2.81 -1.33 -10.71
C MET A 52 -3.68 -0.19 -11.25
N PRO A 53 -4.17 0.70 -10.36
CA PRO A 53 -5.05 1.75 -10.81
C PRO A 53 -4.31 2.76 -11.66
N GLN A 54 -4.87 3.07 -12.83
CA GLN A 54 -4.41 4.17 -13.69
C GLN A 54 -4.98 5.53 -13.23
N ASP A 55 -5.92 5.50 -12.29
CA ASP A 55 -6.63 6.70 -11.83
C ASP A 55 -5.74 7.64 -11.00
N PRO A 56 -5.77 8.96 -11.27
CA PRO A 56 -4.95 9.94 -10.56
C PRO A 56 -5.27 10.00 -9.06
N ILE A 57 -6.53 9.73 -8.67
CA ILE A 57 -6.98 9.71 -7.27
C ILE A 57 -6.29 8.59 -6.49
N ARG A 58 -6.24 7.38 -7.05
CA ARG A 58 -5.61 6.24 -6.38
C ARG A 58 -4.09 6.37 -6.34
N LYS A 59 -3.49 6.98 -7.36
CA LYS A 59 -2.07 7.38 -7.33
C LYS A 59 -1.78 8.37 -6.20
N LEU A 60 -2.64 9.38 -6.02
CA LEU A 60 -2.54 10.33 -4.91
C LEU A 60 -2.64 9.61 -3.56
N ILE A 61 -3.63 8.73 -3.37
CA ILE A 61 -3.81 7.94 -2.14
C ILE A 61 -2.56 7.10 -1.84
N ALA A 62 -1.94 6.47 -2.84
CA ALA A 62 -0.73 5.68 -2.65
C ALA A 62 0.48 6.54 -2.23
N THR A 63 0.65 7.73 -2.83
CA THR A 63 1.79 8.61 -2.55
C THR A 63 1.64 9.48 -1.31
N GLN A 64 0.41 9.87 -0.99
CA GLN A 64 0.11 10.86 0.05
C GLN A 64 -1.00 10.36 0.99
N ARG A 65 -0.93 9.08 1.38
CA ARG A 65 -1.93 8.43 2.24
C ARG A 65 -2.30 9.23 3.48
N GLN A 66 -1.31 9.85 4.12
CA GLN A 66 -1.50 10.66 5.33
C GLN A 66 -2.25 11.95 5.00
N THR A 67 -1.86 12.65 3.93
CA THR A 67 -2.52 13.89 3.48
C THR A 67 -3.98 13.66 3.10
N VAL A 68 -4.29 12.55 2.42
CA VAL A 68 -5.68 12.25 2.02
C VAL A 68 -6.53 11.79 3.21
N ALA A 69 -5.94 11.13 4.20
CA ALA A 69 -6.64 10.72 5.42
C ALA A 69 -6.87 11.87 6.41
N LEU A 70 -6.01 12.91 6.38
CA LEU A 70 -6.00 13.98 7.37
C LEU A 70 -7.33 14.75 7.49
N PRO A 71 -8.03 15.13 6.40
CA PRO A 71 -9.34 15.77 6.50
C PRO A 71 -10.37 14.91 7.25
N PHE A 72 -10.34 13.59 7.03
CA PHE A 72 -11.25 12.66 7.68
C PHE A 72 -10.92 12.45 9.16
N TRP A 73 -9.63 12.43 9.52
CA TRP A 73 -9.20 12.51 10.91
C TRP A 73 -9.61 13.83 11.57
N GLY A 74 -9.60 14.94 10.82
CA GLY A 74 -10.11 16.23 11.27
C GLY A 74 -11.61 16.21 11.56
N ILE A 75 -12.41 15.63 10.68
CA ILE A 75 -13.86 15.40 10.90
C ILE A 75 -14.07 14.51 12.11
N ALA A 76 -13.30 13.44 12.25
CA ALA A 76 -13.38 12.53 13.38
C ALA A 76 -13.09 13.25 14.71
N GLY A 77 -11.99 13.98 14.77
CA GLY A 77 -11.55 14.71 15.97
C GLY A 77 -12.51 15.85 16.34
N LEU A 78 -12.95 16.65 15.37
CA LEU A 78 -13.90 17.75 15.60
C LEU A 78 -15.27 17.22 15.99
N GLY A 79 -15.75 16.17 15.33
CA GLY A 79 -16.99 15.50 15.70
C GLY A 79 -16.93 15.00 17.15
N LEU A 80 -15.80 14.41 17.57
CA LEU A 80 -15.67 13.90 18.93
C LEU A 80 -15.70 15.05 19.95
N LEU A 81 -14.97 16.12 19.67
CA LEU A 81 -14.94 17.31 20.51
C LEU A 81 -16.32 17.96 20.64
N LEU A 82 -17.04 18.15 19.53
CA LEU A 82 -18.38 18.75 19.54
C LEU A 82 -19.41 17.82 20.17
N SER A 83 -19.33 16.51 19.90
CA SER A 83 -20.19 15.50 20.52
C SER A 83 -20.07 15.52 22.05
N ILE A 84 -18.87 15.63 22.59
CA ILE A 84 -18.67 15.68 24.04
C ILE A 84 -19.07 17.05 24.59
N SER A 85 -18.77 18.13 23.87
CA SER A 85 -19.01 19.50 24.35
C SER A 85 -20.49 19.90 24.34
N PHE A 86 -21.25 19.47 23.33
CA PHE A 86 -22.64 19.90 23.11
C PHE A 86 -23.64 18.75 23.21
N MET A 87 -23.19 17.52 23.51
CA MET A 87 -24.04 16.31 23.57
C MET A 87 -24.91 16.08 22.32
N GLN A 88 -24.41 16.52 21.15
CA GLN A 88 -25.15 16.41 19.89
C GLN A 88 -24.92 15.03 19.25
N PRO A 89 -25.99 14.24 19.01
CA PRO A 89 -25.85 12.90 18.42
C PRO A 89 -25.29 12.91 16.99
N LEU A 90 -25.55 13.99 16.23
CA LEU A 90 -25.06 14.17 14.86
C LEU A 90 -23.54 14.22 14.80
N ASP A 91 -22.90 14.88 15.77
CA ASP A 91 -21.45 14.98 15.85
C ASP A 91 -20.81 13.63 16.22
N SER A 92 -21.49 12.80 17.01
CA SER A 92 -21.08 11.41 17.25
C SER A 92 -21.09 10.59 15.96
N ILE A 93 -22.08 10.77 15.10
CA ILE A 93 -22.15 10.09 13.79
C ILE A 93 -21.01 10.58 12.89
N ALA A 94 -20.78 11.90 12.83
CA ALA A 94 -19.67 12.48 12.07
C ALA A 94 -18.31 11.94 12.54
N THR A 95 -18.13 11.76 13.85
CA THR A 95 -16.94 11.14 14.45
C THR A 95 -16.67 9.75 13.88
N ILE A 96 -17.70 8.90 13.93
CA ILE A 96 -17.61 7.49 13.51
C ILE A 96 -17.35 7.40 12.01
N ILE A 97 -18.09 8.16 11.20
CA ILE A 97 -17.94 8.16 9.73
C ILE A 97 -16.57 8.70 9.34
N GLY A 98 -16.15 9.83 9.91
CA GLY A 98 -14.83 10.42 9.65
C GLY A 98 -13.70 9.44 9.99
N GLY A 99 -13.74 8.80 11.15
CA GLY A 99 -12.75 7.81 11.56
C GLY A 99 -12.74 6.59 10.64
N ALA A 100 -13.91 6.06 10.29
CA ALA A 100 -14.04 4.92 9.40
C ALA A 100 -13.46 5.20 8.01
N ILE A 101 -13.76 6.38 7.42
CA ILE A 101 -13.21 6.78 6.13
C ILE A 101 -11.69 6.98 6.22
N ALA A 102 -11.19 7.62 7.27
CA ALA A 102 -9.76 7.83 7.47
C ALA A 102 -9.00 6.49 7.49
N ILE A 103 -9.48 5.53 8.28
CA ILE A 103 -8.91 4.18 8.38
C ILE A 103 -8.96 3.47 7.02
N TYR A 104 -10.09 3.57 6.32
CA TYR A 104 -10.26 2.94 5.01
C TYR A 104 -9.26 3.48 3.98
N VAL A 105 -9.12 4.81 3.87
CA VAL A 105 -8.16 5.45 2.96
C VAL A 105 -6.73 5.06 3.30
N GLN A 106 -6.38 5.00 4.59
CA GLN A 106 -5.04 4.58 5.01
C GLN A 106 -4.75 3.13 4.63
N LYS A 107 -5.69 2.21 4.87
CA LYS A 107 -5.56 0.79 4.46
C LYS A 107 -5.43 0.66 2.94
N LEU A 108 -6.22 1.41 2.18
CA LEU A 108 -6.15 1.42 0.73
C LEU A 108 -4.78 1.91 0.23
N GLY A 109 -4.28 3.01 0.79
CA GLY A 109 -2.96 3.54 0.46
C GLY A 109 -1.84 2.55 0.77
N TRP A 110 -1.92 1.88 1.91
CA TRP A 110 -0.95 0.83 2.29
C TRP A 110 -0.93 -0.33 1.30
N LYS A 111 -2.09 -0.86 0.93
CA LYS A 111 -2.19 -1.98 -0.02
C LYS A 111 -1.69 -1.59 -1.42
N LEU A 112 -1.96 -0.37 -1.87
CA LEU A 112 -1.46 0.15 -3.15
C LEU A 112 0.06 0.31 -3.15
N GLU A 113 0.62 0.80 -2.04
CA GLU A 113 2.07 0.92 -1.88
C GLU A 113 2.75 -0.47 -1.88
N ALA A 114 2.15 -1.47 -1.23
CA ALA A 114 2.66 -2.84 -1.23
C ALA A 114 2.66 -3.44 -2.64
N LYS A 115 1.55 -3.31 -3.37
CA LYS A 115 1.46 -3.75 -4.78
C LYS A 115 2.52 -3.09 -5.66
N ARG A 116 2.74 -1.79 -5.49
CA ARG A 116 3.79 -1.04 -6.22
C ARG A 116 5.19 -1.56 -5.88
N LEU A 117 5.46 -1.81 -4.60
CA LEU A 117 6.75 -2.35 -4.15
C LEU A 117 7.03 -3.73 -4.76
N VAL A 118 6.03 -4.62 -4.81
CA VAL A 118 6.15 -5.92 -5.50
C VAL A 118 6.48 -5.71 -6.96
N LEU A 119 5.74 -4.84 -7.66
CA LEU A 119 5.93 -4.59 -9.09
C LEU A 119 7.35 -4.06 -9.40
N GLN A 120 7.83 -3.08 -8.64
CA GLN A 120 9.20 -2.57 -8.76
C GLN A 120 10.25 -3.65 -8.48
N THR A 121 9.99 -4.53 -7.52
CA THR A 121 10.91 -5.63 -7.18
C THR A 121 10.97 -6.69 -8.29
N LEU A 122 9.82 -7.04 -8.89
CA LEU A 122 9.77 -7.94 -10.04
C LEU A 122 10.49 -7.34 -11.26
N GLU A 123 10.36 -6.03 -11.48
CA GLU A 123 11.11 -5.32 -12.52
C GLU A 123 12.62 -5.32 -12.26
N ASP A 124 13.07 -5.10 -11.01
CA ASP A 124 14.50 -5.17 -10.65
C ASP A 124 15.08 -6.57 -10.87
N ILE A 125 14.32 -7.63 -10.57
CA ILE A 125 14.71 -9.02 -10.84
C ILE A 125 14.88 -9.26 -12.34
N GLU A 126 13.90 -8.85 -13.15
CA GLU A 126 13.94 -9.01 -14.60
C GLU A 126 15.12 -8.26 -15.24
N GLN A 127 15.37 -7.03 -14.80
CA GLN A 127 16.51 -6.22 -15.28
C GLN A 127 17.85 -6.89 -14.97
N LYS A 128 18.02 -7.42 -13.75
CA LYS A 128 19.26 -8.11 -13.34
C LYS A 128 19.45 -9.46 -14.02
N THR A 129 18.36 -10.16 -14.32
CA THR A 129 18.42 -11.42 -15.07
C THR A 129 18.79 -11.18 -16.53
N THR A 130 18.32 -10.08 -17.12
CA THR A 130 18.56 -9.72 -18.53
C THR A 130 19.93 -9.08 -18.74
N ASN A 131 20.47 -8.36 -17.73
CA ASN A 131 21.77 -7.67 -17.81
C ASN A 131 22.68 -8.05 -16.61
N PRO A 132 23.30 -9.24 -16.62
CA PRO A 132 24.19 -9.68 -15.55
C PRO A 132 25.51 -8.89 -15.46
N SER A 133 25.81 -7.97 -16.40
CA SER A 133 27.11 -7.31 -16.50
C SER A 133 27.22 -5.90 -15.88
N LYS A 134 26.18 -5.38 -15.23
CA LYS A 134 26.23 -4.12 -14.47
C LYS A 134 25.99 -4.38 -12.99
N ASN A 135 27.08 -4.61 -12.26
CA ASN A 135 27.13 -4.55 -10.80
C ASN A 135 27.75 -3.22 -10.37
#